data_AF-A0A7X6UG86-F1
#
_entry.id   AF-A0A7X6UG86-F1
#
_cell.length_a   1.000
_cell.length_b   1.000
_cell.length_c   1.000
_cell.angle_alpha   90.00
_cell.angle_beta   90.00
_cell.angle_gamma   90.00
#
_symmetry.space_group_name_H-M   'P 1'
#
loop_
_entity.id
_entity.type
_entity.pdbx_description
1 polymer ?
#
loop_
_entity_poly.entity_id
_entity_poly.type
_entity_poly.pdbx_seq_one_letter_code
_entity_poly.pdbx_strand_id
1 'polypeptide(L)'
;MSTLKYAKAIKEPGTLSPRVKWLRDYYFSGTDRKWNNEYLAFTTGTPWDVQFDELTYYIVPEMYAFMNSFTVSCRQSAQKIDLPDDFFHWSIPERKAWFTREVVTRHMPVEILPGDLLCGAQFNLQYSMCLTRQEQKERDRLTKKAREAVIFLHTHGYGNCGATSGH
;
A
#
# COMPACT_ATOMS: atom_id res chain seq x y z
N MET A 1 27.77 5.62 -40.78
CA MET A 1 26.93 5.58 -39.56
C MET A 1 27.43 4.46 -38.68
N SER A 2 27.89 4.78 -37.46
CA SER A 2 28.44 3.81 -36.51
C SER A 2 27.37 2.80 -36.10
N THR A 3 27.60 1.52 -36.38
CA THR A 3 26.78 0.41 -35.87
C THR A 3 26.97 0.30 -34.36
N LEU A 4 26.00 0.79 -33.60
CA LEU A 4 25.99 0.70 -32.13
C LEU A 4 26.17 -0.77 -31.71
N LYS A 5 27.28 -1.04 -31.01
CA LYS A 5 27.71 -2.37 -30.51
C LYS A 5 26.60 -3.16 -29.79
N TYR A 6 25.61 -2.47 -29.23
CA TYR A 6 24.53 -3.04 -28.43
C TYR A 6 23.13 -2.84 -29.02
N ALA A 7 23.01 -2.54 -30.33
CA ALA A 7 21.73 -2.27 -30.98
C ALA A 7 20.69 -3.41 -30.83
N LYS A 8 21.14 -4.65 -30.55
CA LYS A 8 20.27 -5.82 -30.30
C LYS A 8 20.50 -6.49 -28.94
N ALA A 9 21.15 -5.80 -27.99
CA ALA A 9 21.46 -6.36 -26.68
C ALA A 9 20.23 -6.43 -25.75
N ILE A 10 19.17 -5.70 -26.06
CA ILE A 10 17.93 -5.71 -25.30
C ILE A 10 17.06 -6.86 -25.81
N LYS A 11 16.69 -7.78 -24.91
CA LYS A 11 15.80 -8.90 -25.22
C LYS A 11 14.42 -8.37 -25.59
N GLU A 12 13.98 -8.66 -26.82
CA GLU A 12 12.61 -8.40 -27.23
C GLU A 12 11.69 -9.55 -26.77
N PRO A 13 10.42 -9.26 -26.43
CA PRO A 13 9.44 -10.31 -26.22
C PRO A 13 9.29 -11.14 -27.50
N GLY A 14 9.28 -12.47 -27.36
CA GLY A 14 8.94 -13.36 -28.47
C GLY A 14 7.47 -13.24 -28.87
N THR A 15 6.96 -14.18 -29.68
CA THR A 15 5.55 -14.20 -30.08
C THR A 15 4.65 -14.35 -28.84
N LEU A 16 3.92 -13.28 -28.50
CA LEU A 16 2.93 -13.30 -27.44
C LEU A 16 1.57 -13.76 -27.99
N SER A 17 0.83 -14.53 -27.20
CA SER A 17 -0.58 -14.81 -27.52
C SER A 17 -1.37 -13.49 -27.58
N PRO A 18 -2.46 -13.40 -28.36
CA PRO A 18 -3.27 -12.19 -28.46
C PRO A 18 -3.70 -11.62 -27.10
N ARG A 19 -4.09 -12.49 -26.15
CA ARG A 19 -4.44 -12.12 -24.77
C ARG A 19 -3.28 -11.46 -24.02
N VAL A 20 -2.12 -12.12 -24.00
CA VAL A 20 -0.95 -11.63 -23.25
C VAL A 20 -0.43 -10.33 -23.87
N LYS A 21 -0.46 -10.23 -25.21
CA LYS A 21 -0.14 -8.98 -25.91
C LYS A 21 -1.08 -7.85 -25.49
N TRP A 22 -2.38 -8.09 -25.46
CA TRP A 22 -3.37 -7.08 -25.03
C TRP A 22 -3.13 -6.62 -23.59
N LEU A 23 -2.96 -7.55 -22.63
CA LEU A 23 -2.70 -7.22 -21.22
C LEU A 23 -1.42 -6.40 -21.04
N ARG A 24 -0.35 -6.77 -21.76
CA ARG A 24 0.92 -6.03 -21.76
C ARG A 24 0.73 -4.63 -22.33
N ASP A 25 0.12 -4.51 -23.51
CA ASP A 25 -0.07 -3.23 -24.18
C ASP A 25 -1.00 -2.32 -23.34
N TYR A 26 -2.01 -2.90 -22.69
CA TYR A 26 -2.84 -2.20 -21.70
C TYR A 26 -2.02 -1.71 -20.51
N TYR A 27 -1.19 -2.54 -19.88
CA TYR A 27 -0.31 -2.12 -18.77
C TYR A 27 0.57 -0.92 -19.14
N PHE A 28 1.11 -0.91 -20.36
CA PHE A 28 1.99 0.15 -20.86
C PHE A 28 1.25 1.37 -21.44
N SER A 29 -0.08 1.41 -21.44
CA SER A 29 -0.81 2.64 -21.79
C SER A 29 -0.73 3.70 -20.69
N GLY A 30 -0.09 3.40 -19.55
CA GLY A 30 0.25 4.38 -18.53
C GLY A 30 -0.98 5.04 -17.90
N THR A 31 -1.07 6.36 -18.00
CA THR A 31 -2.18 7.18 -17.49
C THR A 31 -3.44 7.09 -18.34
N ASP A 32 -3.36 6.58 -19.57
CA ASP A 32 -4.53 6.39 -20.44
C ASP A 32 -5.32 5.12 -20.08
N ARG A 33 -4.82 4.32 -19.13
CA ARG A 33 -5.56 3.18 -18.59
C ARG A 33 -6.81 3.67 -17.88
N LYS A 34 -7.93 2.99 -18.13
CA LYS A 34 -9.19 3.24 -17.42
C LYS A 34 -9.14 2.84 -15.96
N TRP A 35 -8.27 1.90 -15.61
CA TRP A 35 -8.11 1.37 -14.26
C TRP A 35 -6.65 1.47 -13.80
N ASN A 36 -6.47 1.84 -12.54
CA ASN A 36 -5.19 1.88 -11.84
C ASN A 36 -5.35 1.30 -10.41
N ASN A 37 -4.24 0.90 -9.79
CA ASN A 37 -4.22 0.41 -8.42
C ASN A 37 -3.96 1.58 -7.45
N GLU A 38 -4.96 2.44 -7.29
CA GLU A 38 -4.95 3.55 -6.34
C GLU A 38 -5.04 3.08 -4.89
N TYR A 39 -4.57 3.92 -3.97
CA TYR A 39 -4.71 3.65 -2.54
C TYR A 39 -6.19 3.67 -2.15
N LEU A 40 -6.65 2.55 -1.58
CA LEU A 40 -7.95 2.48 -0.93
C LEU A 40 -7.74 2.64 0.57
N ALA A 41 -8.31 3.69 1.16
CA ALA A 41 -8.15 4.01 2.58
C ALA A 41 -9.46 3.80 3.35
N PHE A 42 -9.40 3.12 4.50
CA PHE A 42 -10.58 2.86 5.34
C PHE A 42 -10.35 3.15 6.82
N THR A 43 -11.30 3.80 7.48
CA THR A 43 -11.20 4.26 8.88
C THR A 43 -12.33 3.75 9.75
N THR A 44 -12.04 3.60 11.05
CA THR A 44 -13.05 3.46 12.11
C THR A 44 -13.87 4.73 12.33
N GLY A 45 -13.42 5.88 11.82
CA GLY A 45 -14.00 7.19 12.07
C GLY A 45 -13.62 7.81 13.42
N THR A 46 -12.80 7.12 14.22
CA THR A 46 -12.36 7.69 15.51
C THR A 46 -11.33 8.81 15.30
N PRO A 47 -11.31 9.87 16.13
CA PRO A 47 -10.43 11.02 15.92
C PRO A 47 -8.93 10.73 16.03
N TRP A 48 -8.52 9.60 16.60
CA TRP A 48 -7.12 9.20 16.72
C TRP A 48 -6.70 8.21 15.64
N ASP A 49 -7.62 7.75 14.77
CA ASP A 49 -7.32 6.69 13.82
C ASP A 49 -6.23 7.06 12.82
N VAL A 50 -5.44 6.05 12.44
CA VAL A 50 -4.35 6.13 11.47
C VAL A 50 -4.47 4.92 10.55
N GLN A 51 -4.33 5.13 9.23
CA GLN A 51 -4.42 4.08 8.21
C GLN A 51 -3.07 3.73 7.60
N PHE A 52 -2.22 4.75 7.42
CA PHE A 52 -0.89 4.56 6.85
C PHE A 52 0.06 4.00 7.91
N ASP A 53 0.59 2.80 7.68
CA ASP A 53 1.62 2.21 8.53
C ASP A 53 3.02 2.52 8.01
N GLU A 54 3.60 3.62 8.47
CA GLU A 54 4.96 4.02 8.06
C GLU A 54 6.04 2.97 8.36
N LEU A 55 5.83 2.07 9.32
CA LEU A 55 6.82 1.05 9.68
C LEU A 55 7.06 0.08 8.52
N THR A 56 6.05 -0.09 7.65
CA THR A 56 6.14 -0.94 6.44
C THR A 56 6.90 -0.26 5.30
N TYR A 57 7.18 1.04 5.41
CA TYR A 57 7.84 1.85 4.39
C TYR A 57 9.27 2.26 4.76
N TYR A 58 9.83 1.76 5.88
CA TYR A 58 11.24 1.95 6.23
C TYR A 58 12.24 1.22 5.32
N ILE A 59 11.72 0.46 4.34
CA ILE A 59 12.47 -0.12 3.23
C ILE A 59 12.73 0.91 2.10
N VAL A 60 11.94 1.99 2.03
CA VAL A 60 11.94 2.96 0.91
C VAL A 60 12.35 4.35 1.40
N PRO A 61 13.64 4.75 1.29
CA PRO A 61 14.10 6.07 1.74
C PRO A 61 13.39 7.25 1.11
N GLU A 62 12.94 7.09 -0.14
CA GLU A 62 12.18 8.09 -0.87
C GLU A 62 10.90 8.49 -0.13
N MET A 63 10.37 7.61 0.72
CA MET A 63 9.16 7.88 1.50
C MET A 63 9.42 8.73 2.75
N TYR A 64 10.66 8.82 3.25
CA TYR A 64 10.95 9.43 4.56
C TYR A 64 10.55 10.90 4.63
N ALA A 65 10.80 11.64 3.54
CA ALA A 65 10.42 13.05 3.44
C ALA A 65 8.89 13.27 3.41
N PHE A 66 8.12 12.23 3.13
CA PHE A 66 6.68 12.32 2.86
C PHE A 66 5.82 11.52 3.84
N MET A 67 6.37 10.86 4.85
CA MET A 67 5.61 10.03 5.81
C MET A 67 4.41 10.76 6.42
N ASN A 68 4.59 12.02 6.80
CA ASN A 68 3.50 12.84 7.31
C ASN A 68 2.44 13.12 6.23
N SER A 69 2.88 13.47 5.01
CA SER A 69 1.98 13.71 3.88
C SER A 69 1.17 12.47 3.53
N PHE A 70 1.78 11.28 3.53
CA PHE A 70 1.06 10.00 3.33
C PHE A 70 0.09 9.71 4.45
N THR A 71 0.50 9.92 5.71
CA THR A 71 -0.38 9.72 6.87
C THR A 71 -1.61 10.62 6.81
N VAL A 72 -1.42 11.92 6.53
CA VAL A 72 -2.52 12.89 6.46
C VAL A 72 -3.41 12.64 5.23
N SER A 73 -2.81 12.37 4.06
CA SER A 73 -3.58 12.13 2.83
C SER A 73 -4.42 10.85 2.93
N CYS A 74 -3.86 9.74 3.43
CA CYS A 74 -4.62 8.51 3.66
C CYS A 74 -5.77 8.75 4.64
N ARG A 75 -5.54 9.55 5.68
CA ARG A 75 -6.60 9.88 6.65
C ARG A 75 -7.70 10.75 6.04
N GLN A 76 -7.36 11.68 5.16
CA GLN A 76 -8.32 12.54 4.48
C GLN A 76 -9.14 11.79 3.41
N SER A 77 -8.54 10.79 2.76
CA SER A 77 -9.23 9.95 1.77
C SER A 77 -9.97 8.76 2.39
N ALA A 78 -9.78 8.49 3.68
CA ALA A 78 -10.31 7.29 4.31
C ALA A 78 -11.84 7.28 4.38
N GLN A 79 -12.43 6.20 3.88
CA GLN A 79 -13.86 5.94 3.98
C GLN A 79 -14.18 5.27 5.31
N LYS A 80 -15.20 5.77 6.02
CA LYS A 80 -15.61 5.22 7.31
C LYS A 80 -16.30 3.86 7.13
N ILE A 81 -15.92 2.89 7.97
CA ILE A 81 -16.61 1.61 8.16
C ILE A 81 -17.37 1.64 9.48
N ASP A 82 -18.62 1.17 9.47
CA ASP A 82 -19.41 1.03 10.68
C ASP A 82 -18.94 -0.19 11.49
N LEU A 83 -18.82 0.01 12.80
CA LEU A 83 -18.23 -0.97 13.70
C LEU A 83 -19.30 -1.63 14.58
N PRO A 84 -19.10 -2.89 14.98
CA PRO A 84 -19.83 -3.51 16.07
C PRO A 84 -19.68 -2.70 17.36
N ASP A 85 -20.72 -2.67 18.19
CA ASP A 85 -20.74 -1.86 19.41
C ASP A 85 -19.63 -2.25 20.40
N ASP A 86 -19.26 -3.53 20.43
CA ASP A 86 -18.24 -4.10 21.29
C ASP A 86 -16.85 -4.18 20.64
N PHE A 87 -16.66 -3.60 19.45
CA PHE A 87 -15.44 -3.74 18.65
C PHE A 87 -14.15 -3.47 19.44
N PHE A 88 -14.14 -2.42 20.27
CA PHE A 88 -12.95 -2.05 21.06
C PHE A 88 -12.73 -2.89 22.33
N HIS A 89 -13.65 -3.81 22.68
CA HIS A 89 -13.46 -4.79 23.75
C HIS A 89 -12.66 -6.01 23.29
N TRP A 90 -12.60 -6.26 21.98
CA TRP A 90 -11.85 -7.38 21.43
C TRP A 90 -10.34 -7.14 21.47
N SER A 91 -9.57 -8.21 21.37
CA SER A 91 -8.12 -8.12 21.21
C SER A 91 -7.74 -7.39 19.91
N ILE A 92 -6.54 -6.82 19.85
CA ILE A 92 -6.05 -6.15 18.62
C ILE A 92 -6.09 -7.10 17.41
N PRO A 93 -5.67 -8.38 17.50
CA PRO A 93 -5.77 -9.31 16.37
C PRO A 93 -7.20 -9.52 15.88
N GLU A 94 -8.17 -9.66 16.78
CA GLU A 94 -9.59 -9.83 16.42
C GLU A 94 -10.13 -8.58 15.71
N ARG A 95 -9.82 -7.39 16.24
CA ARG A 95 -10.19 -6.12 15.60
C ARG A 95 -9.63 -5.98 14.20
N LYS A 96 -8.33 -6.25 14.02
CA LYS A 96 -7.68 -6.20 12.70
C LYS A 96 -8.26 -7.24 11.75
N ALA A 97 -8.46 -8.48 12.20
CA ALA A 97 -9.00 -9.55 11.37
C ALA A 97 -10.43 -9.24 10.92
N TRP A 98 -11.29 -8.78 11.83
CA TRP A 98 -12.66 -8.38 11.51
C TRP A 98 -12.67 -7.22 10.54
N PHE A 99 -11.91 -6.15 10.80
CA PHE A 99 -11.91 -4.94 9.97
C PHE A 99 -11.37 -5.23 8.57
N THR A 100 -10.27 -5.98 8.45
CA THR A 100 -9.74 -6.40 7.15
C THR A 100 -10.74 -7.23 6.38
N ARG A 101 -11.38 -8.22 7.02
CA ARG A 101 -12.43 -9.03 6.37
C ARG A 101 -13.57 -8.14 5.89
N GLU A 102 -14.06 -7.24 6.73
CA GLU A 102 -15.16 -6.34 6.38
C GLU A 102 -14.81 -5.50 5.16
N VAL A 103 -13.67 -4.81 5.21
CA VAL A 103 -13.17 -3.98 4.11
C VAL A 103 -13.02 -4.79 2.81
N VAL A 104 -12.30 -5.91 2.85
CA VAL A 104 -11.99 -6.70 1.66
C VAL A 104 -13.23 -7.34 1.06
N THR A 105 -14.20 -7.78 1.88
CA THR A 105 -15.36 -8.54 1.40
C THR A 105 -16.58 -7.68 1.10
N ARG A 106 -16.69 -6.47 1.67
CA ARG A 106 -17.88 -5.62 1.57
C ARG A 106 -17.64 -4.25 0.93
N HIS A 107 -16.43 -3.71 1.01
CA HIS A 107 -16.17 -2.32 0.62
C HIS A 107 -15.17 -2.17 -0.53
N MET A 108 -14.21 -3.09 -0.66
CA MET A 108 -13.21 -3.04 -1.71
C MET A 108 -13.85 -3.32 -3.08
N PRO A 109 -13.62 -2.49 -4.11
CA PRO A 109 -14.14 -2.74 -5.45
C PRO A 109 -13.51 -3.99 -6.05
N VAL A 110 -14.31 -4.75 -6.78
CA VAL A 110 -13.85 -5.92 -7.54
C VAL A 110 -13.55 -5.48 -8.96
N GLU A 111 -12.30 -5.61 -9.37
CA GLU A 111 -11.83 -5.23 -10.70
C GLU A 111 -11.23 -6.45 -11.40
N ILE A 112 -11.76 -6.77 -12.58
CA ILE A 112 -11.34 -7.91 -13.41
C ILE A 112 -11.07 -7.38 -14.81
N LEU A 113 -9.80 -7.47 -15.23
CA LEU A 113 -9.40 -6.96 -16.55
C LEU A 113 -9.92 -7.90 -17.67
N PRO A 114 -10.38 -7.34 -18.81
CA PRO A 114 -10.81 -8.12 -19.94
C PRO A 114 -9.77 -9.15 -20.40
N GLY A 115 -10.16 -10.41 -20.45
CA GLY A 115 -9.29 -11.50 -20.88
C GLY A 115 -8.19 -11.86 -19.89
N ASP A 116 -8.13 -11.25 -18.71
CA ASP A 116 -7.25 -11.75 -17.65
C ASP A 116 -7.76 -13.10 -17.13
N LEU A 117 -6.82 -13.97 -16.78
CA LEU A 117 -7.13 -15.27 -16.18
C LEU A 117 -7.04 -15.24 -14.65
N LEU A 118 -6.44 -14.18 -14.11
CA LEU A 118 -6.31 -13.96 -12.67
C LEU A 118 -7.32 -12.89 -12.23
N CYS A 119 -7.91 -13.10 -11.07
CA CYS A 119 -8.74 -12.11 -10.41
C CYS A 119 -7.96 -11.44 -9.28
N GLY A 120 -8.22 -10.16 -9.06
CA GLY A 120 -7.60 -9.39 -7.97
C GLY A 120 -6.47 -8.50 -8.48
N ALA A 121 -6.78 -7.22 -8.63
CA ALA A 121 -5.82 -6.20 -9.02
C ALA A 121 -5.71 -5.07 -7.98
N GLN A 122 -6.66 -5.00 -7.03
CA GLN A 122 -6.68 -4.05 -5.92
C GLN A 122 -5.92 -4.63 -4.72
N PHE A 123 -4.65 -4.26 -4.59
CA PHE A 123 -3.81 -4.70 -3.47
C PHE A 123 -3.28 -3.54 -2.62
N ASN A 124 -3.53 -2.29 -3.04
CA ASN A 124 -3.01 -1.11 -2.37
C ASN A 124 -3.91 -0.62 -1.23
N LEU A 125 -4.19 -1.52 -0.28
CA LEU A 125 -5.12 -1.30 0.80
C LEU A 125 -4.44 -0.63 2.01
N GLN A 126 -4.92 0.54 2.41
CA GLN A 126 -4.62 1.20 3.67
C GLN A 126 -5.86 1.13 4.55
N TYR A 127 -5.72 0.71 5.80
CA TYR A 127 -6.88 0.60 6.68
C TYR A 127 -6.47 0.83 8.12
N SER A 128 -7.46 1.16 8.95
CA SER A 128 -7.30 1.48 10.35
C SER A 128 -6.31 0.55 11.07
N MET A 129 -5.46 1.13 11.92
CA MET A 129 -4.70 0.37 12.92
C MET A 129 -5.62 -0.34 13.93
N CYS A 130 -6.91 -0.03 13.95
CA CYS A 130 -7.94 -0.62 14.79
C CYS A 130 -7.63 -0.48 16.28
N LEU A 131 -6.95 0.61 16.66
CA LEU A 131 -6.49 0.86 18.01
C LEU A 131 -7.47 1.75 18.78
N THR A 132 -7.57 1.49 20.08
CA THR A 132 -8.13 2.44 21.02
C THR A 132 -7.22 3.67 21.11
N ARG A 133 -7.74 4.76 21.69
CA ARG A 133 -6.96 6.00 21.87
C ARG A 133 -5.67 5.77 22.65
N GLN A 134 -5.69 4.91 23.67
CA GLN A 134 -4.53 4.64 24.52
C GLN A 134 -3.48 3.82 23.77
N GLU A 135 -3.90 2.77 23.07
CA GLU A 135 -3.01 1.95 22.24
C GLU A 135 -2.40 2.76 21.09
N GLN A 136 -3.18 3.62 20.43
CA GLN A 136 -2.68 4.48 19.37
C GLN A 136 -1.62 5.46 19.90
N LYS A 137 -1.86 6.08 21.07
CA LYS A 137 -0.89 6.97 21.69
C LYS A 137 0.43 6.27 22.00
N GLU A 138 0.37 5.02 22.46
CA GLU A 138 1.58 4.23 22.73
C GLU A 138 2.29 3.84 21.43
N ARG A 139 1.53 3.42 20.40
CA ARG A 139 2.07 3.18 19.07
C ARG A 139 2.78 4.42 18.53
N ASP A 140 2.16 5.59 18.56
CA ASP A 140 2.74 6.84 18.06
C ASP A 140 4.06 7.17 18.76
N ARG A 141 4.13 6.93 20.08
CA ARG A 141 5.35 7.11 20.88
C ARG A 141 6.48 6.18 20.42
N LEU A 142 6.17 4.91 20.15
CA LEU A 142 7.14 3.92 19.67
C LEU A 142 7.55 4.17 18.23
N THR A 143 6.59 4.49 17.37
CA THR A 143 6.77 4.83 15.96
C THR A 143 7.69 6.05 15.80
N LYS A 144 7.54 7.08 16.63
CA LYS A 144 8.47 8.22 16.65
C LYS A 144 9.92 7.80 16.94
N LYS A 145 10.13 6.94 17.95
CA LYS A 145 11.47 6.42 18.29
C LYS A 145 12.06 5.59 17.14
N ALA A 146 11.24 4.76 16.50
CA ALA A 146 11.67 3.98 15.35
C ALA A 146 12.07 4.89 14.17
N ARG A 147 11.32 5.97 13.93
CA ARG A 147 11.64 6.95 12.88
C ARG A 147 12.99 7.63 13.11
N GLU A 148 13.28 8.01 14.36
CA GLU A 148 14.57 8.59 14.74
C GLU A 148 15.73 7.63 14.42
N ALA A 149 15.57 6.34 14.74
CA ALA A 149 16.58 5.32 14.43
C ALA A 149 16.77 5.11 12.92
N VAL A 150 15.68 5.09 12.15
CA VAL A 150 15.74 4.95 10.69
C VAL A 150 16.40 6.16 10.02
N ILE A 151 16.08 7.37 10.46
CA ILE A 151 16.74 8.60 9.94
C ILE A 151 18.23 8.61 10.30
N PHE A 152 18.59 8.16 11.50
CA PHE A 152 20.00 8.00 11.87
C PHE A 152 20.71 7.06 10.90
N LEU A 153 20.20 5.84 10.70
CA LEU A 153 20.80 4.88 9.77
C LEU A 153 20.87 5.45 8.33
N HIS A 154 19.79 6.07 7.86
CA HIS A 154 19.72 6.67 6.53
C HIS A 154 20.80 7.72 6.28
N THR A 155 20.98 8.64 7.23
CA THR A 155 21.98 9.70 7.15
C THR A 155 23.43 9.19 7.27
N HIS A 156 23.62 7.91 7.63
CA HIS A 156 24.91 7.23 7.70
C HIS A 156 25.12 6.23 6.55
N GLY A 157 24.35 6.37 5.46
CA GLY A 157 24.55 5.59 4.24
C GLY A 157 23.77 4.29 4.17
N TYR A 158 22.93 3.98 5.17
CA TYR A 158 22.02 2.84 5.07
C TYR A 158 20.80 3.25 4.23
N GLY A 159 20.78 2.83 2.97
CA GLY A 159 19.68 3.09 2.05
C GLY A 159 18.41 2.29 2.35
N ASN A 160 18.36 1.48 3.40
CA ASN A 160 17.21 0.63 3.70
C ASN A 160 17.26 0.18 5.16
N CYS A 161 16.15 0.29 5.89
CA CYS A 161 16.07 -0.07 7.31
C CYS A 161 14.82 -0.90 7.66
N GLY A 162 14.22 -1.59 6.69
CA GLY A 162 12.98 -2.35 6.89
C GLY A 162 12.96 -3.69 6.17
N ALA A 163 11.90 -4.47 6.38
CA ALA A 163 11.59 -5.63 5.55
C ALA A 163 10.58 -5.21 4.48
N THR A 164 10.71 -5.76 3.27
CA THR A 164 9.72 -5.54 2.21
C THR A 164 8.52 -6.41 2.52
N SER A 165 7.38 -5.81 2.84
CA SER A 165 6.13 -6.58 2.91
C SER A 165 5.77 -7.06 1.49
N GLY A 166 6.13 -8.30 1.16
CA GLY A 166 5.84 -8.93 -0.13
C GLY A 166 7.04 -9.17 -1.08
N HIS A 167 8.28 -8.97 -0.65
CA HIS A 167 9.49 -9.49 -1.34
C HIS A 167 10.35 -10.32 -0.40
#